data_AF-A0A9Y6JJE8-F1
#
_entry.id   AF-A0A9Y6JJE8-F1
#
_cell.length_a   1.000
_cell.length_b   1.000
_cell.length_c   1.000
_cell.angle_alpha   90.00
_cell.angle_beta   90.00
_cell.angle_gamma   90.00
#
_symmetry.space_group_name_H-M   'P 1'
#
loop_
_entity.id
_entity.type
_entity.pdbx_description
1 polymer ?
#
loop_
_entity_poly.entity_id
_entity_poly.type
_entity_poly.pdbx_seq_one_letter_code
_entity_poly.pdbx_strand_id
1 'polypeptide(L)'
;MARMEASPKTKLNKQSTLGYKSFGSSNQLADGSSPSDLTCDLTKNYDPFHLKQLAPNGTNLFDQSPSNQEADEDCSSRGTPITVYALSTIFAMPVSIALVLQIYLGESLVFQHGELFSDHERCTALGHRVLRDGGSSVDAAIAGALCLGVVHPHVSGVGGGGIMLVHDIHRNETRVINFLGSAPKAFRREVLHNVSQAKAGLQVGVPGMLRGLHRAHTLYGGLPWEDVVSRAAAVAREGFNVSHSLADAISKVSGEQQSQSFNNAFMPHGRPLSAGSYVRLPRLAGVLEAGLLNFYHGNLSQEIVDEVQANGGVLSREDIGNYSVDVELPIEAQYNDKEFIIQVPPPPSAGAVLLSALNLLEELHISKSNVTETQTRLWIAEALKTALAMASGLGDPNYNASVTEALSDMLSKSQAEVFGQQLNYSHTSPSEYLSPIHSTQTELVAGQVIVMGQDKLIVSVASSLSRPFGSRLITQSGIVLNSLILDFSWPNTSREQLQTNQENCVEPGKRPLSLLMPIIVVPALHKCGIHIAVSTSGEQNALSVITQMLVNVLSSIQRKMTAFP
;
A
#
# COMPACT_ATOMS: atom_id res chain seq x y z
N MET A 1 3.49 -5.60 66.32
CA MET A 1 3.96 -6.81 65.61
C MET A 1 4.06 -6.42 64.13
N ALA A 2 5.14 -5.82 63.62
CA ALA A 2 6.51 -6.34 63.36
C ALA A 2 6.45 -7.66 62.56
N ARG A 3 6.95 -7.80 61.33
CA ARG A 3 8.21 -7.39 60.65
C ARG A 3 7.90 -6.94 59.19
N MET A 4 8.51 -5.93 58.56
CA MET A 4 9.91 -5.52 58.35
C MET A 4 10.70 -6.42 57.39
N GLU A 5 10.91 -5.93 56.15
CA GLU A 5 12.20 -6.01 55.43
C GLU A 5 12.27 -4.90 54.35
N ALA A 6 13.46 -4.32 54.19
CA ALA A 6 13.72 -3.06 53.52
C ALA A 6 14.94 -3.13 52.57
N SER A 7 14.82 -2.45 51.43
CA SER A 7 15.89 -1.77 50.64
C SER A 7 17.02 -2.60 49.98
N PRO A 8 17.77 -2.07 48.96
CA PRO A 8 17.89 -0.66 48.58
C PRO A 8 17.72 -0.29 47.09
N LYS A 9 17.30 0.97 46.90
CA LYS A 9 17.38 1.75 45.67
C LYS A 9 18.85 2.03 45.32
N THR A 10 19.25 1.64 44.12
CA THR A 10 20.57 1.94 43.55
C THR A 10 20.56 3.31 42.86
N LYS A 11 21.66 4.04 43.07
CA LYS A 11 21.94 5.43 42.69
C LYS A 11 21.84 5.69 41.18
N LEU A 12 21.22 6.82 40.82
CA LEU A 12 21.40 7.49 39.53
C LEU A 12 22.87 7.88 39.36
N ASN A 13 23.48 7.47 38.25
CA ASN A 13 24.75 8.00 37.78
C ASN A 13 24.48 9.09 36.73
N LYS A 14 24.98 10.29 37.02
CA LYS A 14 25.17 11.40 36.07
C LYS A 14 26.44 11.14 35.27
N GLN A 15 26.36 11.28 33.95
CA GLN A 15 27.39 11.62 32.94
C GLN A 15 26.90 11.03 31.61
N SER A 16 26.91 11.66 30.45
CA SER A 16 27.53 12.90 29.98
C SER A 16 26.78 13.33 28.71
N THR A 17 26.43 14.60 28.63
CA THR A 17 25.95 15.29 27.43
C THR A 17 27.04 15.33 26.35
N LEU A 18 26.80 14.72 25.20
CA LEU A 18 27.42 15.13 23.93
C LEU A 18 26.33 15.69 23.03
N GLY A 19 26.40 16.99 22.81
CA GLY A 19 25.50 17.71 21.91
C GLY A 19 25.82 17.38 20.45
N TYR A 20 24.77 17.10 19.68
CA TYR A 20 24.82 17.19 18.23
C TYR A 20 24.01 18.40 17.78
N LYS A 21 24.72 19.29 17.10
CA LYS A 21 24.21 20.55 16.55
C LYS A 21 23.18 20.28 15.46
N SER A 22 22.02 20.89 15.63
CA SER A 22 21.05 21.20 14.59
C SER A 22 21.71 22.00 13.46
N PHE A 23 21.56 21.54 12.22
CA PHE A 23 21.70 22.38 11.04
C PHE A 23 20.30 22.82 10.61
N GLY A 24 20.03 24.11 10.78
CA GLY A 24 18.82 24.76 10.31
C GLY A 24 18.81 24.90 8.80
N SER A 25 17.65 24.64 8.21
CA SER A 25 17.35 25.03 6.83
C SER A 25 17.15 26.55 6.78
N SER A 26 17.83 27.20 5.83
CA SER A 26 17.60 28.58 5.46
C SER A 26 16.92 28.58 4.09
N ASN A 27 15.67 29.03 4.05
CA ASN A 27 14.98 29.40 2.82
C ASN A 27 15.58 30.70 2.29
N GLN A 28 15.98 30.72 1.02
CA GLN A 28 15.94 31.94 0.20
C GLN A 28 15.50 31.59 -1.22
N LEU A 29 14.39 32.21 -1.61
CA LEU A 29 13.90 32.34 -2.98
C LEU A 29 14.86 33.20 -3.80
N ALA A 30 15.00 32.91 -5.10
CA ALA A 30 14.98 33.93 -6.15
C ALA A 30 14.81 33.29 -7.54
N ASP A 31 13.99 33.99 -8.33
CA ASP A 31 13.54 33.77 -9.70
C ASP A 31 14.64 33.64 -10.77
N GLY A 32 14.28 32.94 -11.86
CA GLY A 32 14.12 33.59 -13.16
C GLY A 32 15.31 33.66 -14.11
N SER A 33 15.04 33.20 -15.35
CA SER A 33 15.64 33.59 -16.65
C SER A 33 16.88 32.82 -17.17
N SER A 34 16.62 32.05 -18.23
CA SER A 34 17.46 31.88 -19.43
C SER A 34 16.90 32.78 -20.56
N PRO A 35 17.49 32.94 -21.77
CA PRO A 35 18.76 32.41 -22.32
C PRO A 35 19.61 33.46 -23.10
N SER A 36 20.87 33.14 -23.44
CA SER A 36 21.50 33.27 -24.79
C SER A 36 23.04 33.33 -24.76
N ASP A 37 23.63 32.50 -25.62
CA ASP A 37 24.91 32.57 -26.34
C ASP A 37 26.23 32.98 -25.65
N LEU A 38 27.15 32.03 -25.54
CA LEU A 38 28.56 32.25 -25.90
C LEU A 38 29.28 30.92 -26.23
N THR A 39 29.74 30.81 -27.48
CA THR A 39 30.68 29.80 -27.98
C THR A 39 32.10 30.01 -27.45
N CYS A 40 32.80 28.93 -27.07
CA CYS A 40 34.18 28.59 -27.49
C CYS A 40 34.75 27.39 -26.70
N ASP A 41 34.94 26.28 -27.43
CA ASP A 41 36.14 25.45 -27.55
C ASP A 41 37.15 25.37 -26.38
N LEU A 42 37.43 24.17 -25.89
CA LEU A 42 38.74 23.75 -25.35
C LEU A 42 38.79 22.22 -25.22
N THR A 43 39.46 21.59 -26.18
CA THR A 43 39.95 20.22 -26.15
C THR A 43 41.22 20.12 -25.31
N LYS A 44 41.33 19.13 -24.41
CA LYS A 44 42.61 18.50 -24.03
C LYS A 44 42.45 17.14 -23.34
N ASN A 45 42.95 16.14 -24.06
CA ASN A 45 43.69 14.94 -23.65
C ASN A 45 43.05 13.87 -22.76
N TYR A 46 42.77 12.72 -23.37
CA TYR A 46 43.27 11.41 -22.94
C TYR A 46 43.50 10.52 -24.17
N ASP A 47 44.75 10.06 -24.37
CA ASP A 47 45.20 9.20 -25.49
C ASP A 47 45.02 7.69 -25.17
N PRO A 48 44.66 6.85 -26.16
CA PRO A 48 44.70 5.40 -26.09
C PRO A 48 46.00 4.82 -26.69
N PHE A 49 46.53 3.75 -26.06
CA PHE A 49 47.73 3.03 -26.47
C PHE A 49 47.45 1.99 -27.58
N HIS A 50 48.19 2.05 -28.70
CA HIS A 50 48.40 0.93 -29.63
C HIS A 50 49.82 0.94 -30.23
N LEU A 51 50.47 -0.23 -30.14
CA LEU A 51 51.40 -0.90 -31.10
C LEU A 51 52.39 -0.07 -31.95
N LYS A 52 53.69 -0.44 -31.87
CA LYS A 52 54.67 -0.51 -32.97
C LYS A 52 55.91 -1.28 -32.47
N GLN A 53 56.27 -2.47 -32.96
CA GLN A 53 56.99 -2.75 -34.23
C GLN A 53 58.16 -1.78 -34.51
N LEU A 54 59.37 -2.30 -34.30
CA LEU A 54 60.63 -1.78 -34.83
C LEU A 54 61.40 -2.96 -35.42
N ALA A 55 61.77 -2.82 -36.69
CA ALA A 55 62.91 -3.47 -37.34
C ALA A 55 63.78 -2.33 -37.91
N PRO A 56 64.95 -2.54 -38.55
CA PRO A 56 65.76 -3.76 -38.72
C PRO A 56 67.28 -3.53 -38.46
N ASN A 57 68.05 -4.62 -38.43
CA ASN A 57 69.47 -4.78 -38.82
C ASN A 57 69.89 -6.17 -38.28
N GLY A 58 70.34 -7.17 -39.01
CA GLY A 58 70.95 -7.25 -40.33
C GLY A 58 72.23 -8.08 -40.17
N THR A 59 72.23 -9.35 -40.60
CA THR A 59 73.34 -10.16 -41.18
C THR A 59 73.10 -11.68 -41.00
N ASN A 60 73.00 -12.40 -42.14
CA ASN A 60 73.79 -13.58 -42.58
C ASN A 60 74.26 -14.58 -41.50
N LEU A 61 74.27 -15.91 -41.63
CA LEU A 61 74.24 -16.86 -42.76
C LEU A 61 74.35 -18.30 -42.15
N PHE A 62 73.88 -19.32 -42.86
CA PHE A 62 74.21 -20.77 -42.77
C PHE A 62 73.88 -21.63 -41.51
N ASP A 63 72.98 -22.60 -41.74
CA ASP A 63 73.25 -24.07 -41.81
C ASP A 63 74.01 -24.77 -40.67
N GLN A 64 73.33 -25.73 -40.02
CA GLN A 64 73.74 -27.15 -39.83
C GLN A 64 73.10 -27.79 -38.57
N SER A 65 72.35 -28.86 -38.79
CA SER A 65 72.13 -29.96 -37.82
C SER A 65 73.41 -30.82 -37.69
N PRO A 66 73.43 -31.89 -36.89
CA PRO A 66 73.22 -32.07 -35.44
C PRO A 66 74.48 -32.69 -34.77
N SER A 67 74.58 -32.75 -33.44
CA SER A 67 75.44 -33.77 -32.80
C SER A 67 75.01 -34.13 -31.38
N ASN A 68 75.03 -35.44 -31.14
CA ASN A 68 74.67 -36.16 -29.93
C ASN A 68 75.61 -35.87 -28.76
N GLN A 69 75.09 -35.93 -27.53
CA GLN A 69 75.68 -36.80 -26.51
C GLN A 69 74.68 -37.06 -25.38
N GLU A 70 74.29 -38.35 -25.28
CA GLU A 70 73.69 -38.95 -24.10
C GLU A 70 74.65 -38.89 -22.91
N ALA A 71 74.11 -38.62 -21.73
CA ALA A 71 74.59 -39.15 -20.47
C ALA A 71 73.37 -39.39 -19.57
N ASP A 72 73.04 -40.66 -19.41
CA ASP A 72 72.11 -41.18 -18.41
C ASP A 72 72.62 -40.86 -16.99
N GLU A 73 71.72 -40.38 -16.11
CA GLU A 73 71.65 -40.88 -14.73
C GLU A 73 70.24 -40.67 -14.14
N ASP A 74 69.71 -41.77 -13.65
CA ASP A 74 68.33 -42.03 -13.22
C ASP A 74 68.11 -41.60 -11.76
N CYS A 75 66.97 -40.93 -11.44
CA CYS A 75 66.24 -41.12 -10.19
C CYS A 75 64.90 -40.34 -10.10
N SER A 76 63.80 -41.07 -10.33
CA SER A 76 62.59 -41.07 -9.49
C SER A 76 61.84 -39.74 -9.23
N SER A 77 61.19 -39.22 -10.27
CA SER A 77 60.01 -38.33 -10.15
C SER A 77 58.74 -39.16 -9.91
N ARG A 78 58.52 -39.64 -8.66
CA ARG A 78 57.31 -40.41 -8.30
C ARG A 78 56.64 -39.99 -6.98
N GLY A 79 56.76 -38.72 -6.61
CA GLY A 79 56.16 -38.15 -5.39
C GLY A 79 55.36 -36.85 -5.57
N THR A 80 55.27 -36.31 -6.78
CA THR A 80 54.74 -34.96 -7.04
C THR A 80 53.22 -34.80 -7.06
N PRO A 81 52.38 -35.75 -7.54
CA PRO A 81 50.94 -35.50 -7.55
C PRO A 81 50.34 -35.61 -6.14
N ILE A 82 50.77 -36.57 -5.34
CA ILE A 82 50.24 -36.80 -3.98
C ILE A 82 50.57 -35.62 -3.05
N THR A 83 51.77 -35.08 -3.16
CA THR A 83 52.19 -33.91 -2.36
C THR A 83 51.44 -32.65 -2.77
N VAL A 84 51.18 -32.44 -4.07
CA VAL A 84 50.38 -31.31 -4.57
C VAL A 84 48.91 -31.43 -4.15
N TYR A 85 48.30 -32.61 -4.23
CA TYR A 85 46.93 -32.83 -3.75
C TYR A 85 46.80 -32.69 -2.23
N ALA A 86 47.78 -33.18 -1.47
CA ALA A 86 47.83 -33.01 -0.03
C ALA A 86 47.96 -31.52 0.37
N LEU A 87 48.83 -30.76 -0.28
CA LEU A 87 48.99 -29.32 -0.02
C LEU A 87 47.75 -28.52 -0.43
N SER A 88 47.13 -28.86 -1.57
CA SER A 88 45.89 -28.23 -2.04
C SER A 88 44.72 -28.48 -1.08
N THR A 89 44.53 -29.70 -0.60
CA THR A 89 43.47 -30.03 0.36
C THR A 89 43.70 -29.39 1.73
N ILE A 90 44.96 -29.34 2.19
CA ILE A 90 45.34 -28.65 3.42
C ILE A 90 45.08 -27.14 3.34
N PHE A 91 45.16 -26.54 2.15
CA PHE A 91 44.86 -25.11 1.96
C PHE A 91 43.37 -24.83 1.71
N ALA A 92 42.67 -25.73 1.02
CA ALA A 92 41.25 -25.60 0.71
C ALA A 92 40.37 -25.77 1.96
N MET A 93 40.69 -26.74 2.83
CA MET A 93 39.89 -27.03 4.03
C MET A 93 39.76 -25.82 4.98
N PRO A 94 40.84 -25.12 5.38
CA PRO A 94 40.76 -23.92 6.21
C PRO A 94 39.99 -22.78 5.53
N VAL A 95 40.15 -22.61 4.21
CA VAL A 95 39.45 -21.56 3.45
C VAL A 95 37.94 -21.86 3.38
N SER A 96 37.56 -23.11 3.13
CA SER A 96 36.16 -23.54 3.15
C SER A 96 35.55 -23.42 4.54
N ILE A 97 36.28 -23.83 5.58
CA ILE A 97 35.84 -23.68 6.98
C ILE A 97 35.70 -22.20 7.35
N ALA A 98 36.66 -21.35 6.95
CA ALA A 98 36.60 -19.91 7.17
C ALA A 98 35.41 -19.27 6.44
N LEU A 99 35.14 -19.65 5.19
CA LEU A 99 33.96 -19.19 4.44
C LEU A 99 32.65 -19.64 5.09
N VAL A 100 32.55 -20.90 5.50
CA VAL A 100 31.36 -21.41 6.20
C VAL A 100 31.17 -20.70 7.54
N LEU A 101 32.24 -20.54 8.32
CA LEU A 101 32.21 -19.78 9.57
C LEU A 101 31.87 -18.31 9.33
N GLN A 102 32.32 -17.69 8.24
CA GLN A 102 31.98 -16.31 7.91
C GLN A 102 30.52 -16.17 7.44
N ILE A 103 29.95 -17.19 6.81
CA ILE A 103 28.51 -17.24 6.48
C ILE A 103 27.66 -17.44 7.75
N TYR A 104 28.12 -18.22 8.72
CA TYR A 104 27.36 -18.52 9.94
C TYR A 104 27.58 -17.55 11.11
N LEU A 105 28.79 -16.99 11.24
CA LEU A 105 29.23 -16.12 12.35
C LEU A 105 29.51 -14.68 11.91
N GLY A 106 29.61 -14.42 10.59
CA GLY A 106 29.70 -13.05 10.10
C GLY A 106 28.42 -12.30 10.40
N GLU A 107 28.52 -11.07 10.88
CA GLU A 107 27.36 -10.20 11.01
C GLU A 107 26.72 -10.02 9.63
N SER A 108 25.41 -10.26 9.53
CA SER A 108 24.67 -9.94 8.31
C SER A 108 24.80 -8.45 8.04
N LEU A 109 25.51 -8.06 6.98
CA LEU A 109 25.66 -6.65 6.58
C LEU A 109 24.32 -5.99 6.16
N VAL A 110 23.25 -6.78 6.07
CA VAL A 110 21.87 -6.31 5.95
C VAL A 110 21.15 -6.67 7.24
N PHE A 111 21.11 -5.76 8.21
CA PHE A 111 20.09 -5.86 9.24
C PHE A 111 18.75 -5.66 8.54
N GLN A 112 18.03 -6.74 8.22
CA GLN A 112 16.66 -6.67 7.72
C GLN A 112 15.80 -6.09 8.83
N HIS A 113 15.77 -4.77 8.99
CA HIS A 113 14.71 -4.11 9.75
C HIS A 113 13.47 -4.16 8.86
N GLY A 114 12.34 -4.56 9.44
CA GLY A 114 11.08 -4.47 8.71
C GLY A 114 10.81 -3.03 8.30
N GLU A 115 10.30 -2.85 7.09
CA GLU A 115 9.97 -1.53 6.55
C GLU A 115 8.46 -1.29 6.62
N LEU A 116 8.07 -0.05 6.90
CA LEU A 116 6.68 0.39 6.90
C LEU A 116 6.56 1.70 6.14
N PHE A 117 5.52 1.81 5.32
CA PHE A 117 5.17 3.02 4.59
C PHE A 117 3.73 3.42 4.90
N SER A 118 3.49 4.70 5.13
CA SER A 118 2.16 5.26 5.33
C SER A 118 2.11 6.72 4.85
N ASP A 119 0.91 7.27 4.73
CA ASP A 119 0.72 8.66 4.26
C ASP A 119 1.17 9.74 5.26
N HIS A 120 1.66 9.36 6.44
CA HIS A 120 2.09 10.31 7.46
C HIS A 120 3.34 9.84 8.21
N GLU A 121 4.39 10.67 8.23
CA GLU A 121 5.70 10.36 8.84
C GLU A 121 5.62 9.83 10.28
N ARG A 122 4.76 10.43 11.12
CA ARG A 122 4.56 10.01 12.51
C ARG A 122 3.98 8.60 12.62
N CYS A 123 3.09 8.22 11.72
CA CYS A 123 2.49 6.89 11.70
C CYS A 123 3.49 5.86 11.15
N THR A 124 4.31 6.27 10.17
CA THR A 124 5.46 5.50 9.74
C THR A 124 6.43 5.20 10.89
N ALA A 125 6.85 6.24 11.60
CA ALA A 125 7.72 6.11 12.77
C ALA A 125 7.08 5.33 13.93
N LEU A 126 5.76 5.37 14.08
CA LEU A 126 5.06 4.55 15.08
C LEU A 126 5.11 3.06 14.69
N GLY A 127 4.84 2.74 13.43
CA GLY A 127 4.94 1.39 12.88
C GLY A 127 6.32 0.77 13.04
N HIS A 128 7.39 1.50 12.69
CA HIS A 128 8.76 1.03 12.90
C HIS A 128 9.07 0.75 14.38
N ARG A 129 8.53 1.55 15.30
CA ARG A 129 8.68 1.27 16.74
C ARG A 129 7.98 -0.03 17.12
N VAL A 130 6.80 -0.32 16.57
CA VAL A 130 6.11 -1.59 16.81
C VAL A 130 6.94 -2.77 16.30
N LEU A 131 7.48 -2.69 15.09
CA LEU A 131 8.36 -3.74 14.53
C LEU A 131 9.61 -3.94 15.40
N ARG A 132 10.26 -2.84 15.80
CA ARG A 132 11.46 -2.88 16.65
C ARG A 132 11.19 -3.47 18.04
N ASP A 133 10.00 -3.22 18.58
CA ASP A 133 9.60 -3.71 19.89
C ASP A 133 9.07 -5.17 19.83
N GLY A 134 9.26 -5.87 18.70
CA GLY A 134 8.94 -7.29 18.53
C GLY A 134 7.52 -7.59 18.05
N GLY A 135 6.77 -6.59 17.60
CA GLY A 135 5.45 -6.81 17.00
C GLY A 135 5.51 -7.34 15.57
N SER A 136 4.43 -7.99 15.15
CA SER A 136 4.31 -8.53 13.80
C SER A 136 4.14 -7.41 12.76
N SER A 137 4.30 -7.74 11.48
CA SER A 137 3.96 -6.83 10.38
C SER A 137 2.51 -6.36 10.45
N VAL A 138 1.61 -7.24 10.91
CA VAL A 138 0.20 -6.91 11.09
C VAL A 138 -0.02 -5.98 12.28
N ASP A 139 0.69 -6.17 13.40
CA ASP A 139 0.64 -5.22 14.53
C ASP A 139 1.11 -3.82 14.12
N ALA A 140 2.21 -3.75 13.37
CA ALA A 140 2.74 -2.49 12.86
C ALA A 140 1.77 -1.82 11.87
N ALA A 141 1.13 -2.61 10.99
CA ALA A 141 0.10 -2.12 10.09
C ALA A 141 -1.12 -1.57 10.84
N ILE A 142 -1.58 -2.25 11.89
CA ILE A 142 -2.69 -1.83 12.75
C ILE A 142 -2.36 -0.53 13.47
N ALA A 143 -1.19 -0.42 14.10
CA ALA A 143 -0.75 0.81 14.76
C ALA A 143 -0.64 1.97 13.77
N GLY A 144 -0.12 1.72 12.56
CA GLY A 144 -0.09 2.69 11.48
C GLY A 144 -1.47 3.17 11.05
N ALA A 145 -2.41 2.24 10.81
CA ALA A 145 -3.77 2.54 10.37
C ALA A 145 -4.57 3.32 11.44
N LEU A 146 -4.46 2.92 12.70
CA LEU A 146 -5.09 3.65 13.81
C LEU A 146 -4.47 5.03 14.01
N CYS A 147 -3.15 5.16 13.87
CA CYS A 147 -2.47 6.46 13.89
C CYS A 147 -2.95 7.36 12.75
N LEU A 148 -3.09 6.84 11.52
CA LEU A 148 -3.66 7.60 10.40
C LEU A 148 -5.07 8.09 10.71
N GLY A 149 -5.90 7.26 11.35
CA GLY A 149 -7.22 7.67 11.82
C GLY A 149 -7.22 8.82 12.84
N VAL A 150 -6.08 9.06 13.52
CA VAL A 150 -5.90 10.18 14.45
C VAL A 150 -5.38 11.42 13.74
N VAL A 151 -4.32 11.27 12.92
CA VAL A 151 -3.60 12.42 12.33
C VAL A 151 -4.16 12.87 10.97
N HIS A 152 -4.83 11.97 10.24
CA HIS A 152 -5.56 12.21 9.00
C HIS A 152 -7.06 11.87 9.16
N PRO A 153 -7.79 12.53 10.08
CA PRO A 153 -9.19 12.24 10.37
C PRO A 153 -10.15 12.62 9.22
N HIS A 154 -9.65 13.36 8.21
CA HIS A 154 -10.38 13.62 6.99
C HIS A 154 -10.41 12.41 6.05
N VAL A 155 -9.53 11.41 6.24
CA VAL A 155 -9.39 10.29 5.30
C VAL A 155 -9.94 8.99 5.88
N SER A 156 -9.49 8.63 7.09
CA SER A 156 -9.76 7.34 7.71
C SER A 156 -10.03 7.52 9.21
N GLY A 157 -10.52 6.48 9.87
CA GLY A 157 -10.80 6.51 11.30
C GLY A 157 -11.59 5.30 11.80
N VAL A 158 -11.76 5.20 13.11
CA VAL A 158 -12.50 4.08 13.75
C VAL A 158 -13.98 4.04 13.37
N GLY A 159 -14.56 5.16 12.92
CA GLY A 159 -15.90 5.22 12.35
C GLY A 159 -15.97 4.82 10.88
N GLY A 160 -14.87 4.39 10.27
CA GLY A 160 -14.75 3.96 8.87
C GLY A 160 -14.63 2.45 8.69
N GLY A 161 -14.01 2.06 7.58
CA GLY A 161 -13.73 0.67 7.21
C GLY A 161 -12.55 0.56 6.25
N GLY A 162 -12.37 -0.60 5.65
CA GLY A 162 -11.25 -0.84 4.75
C GLY A 162 -11.03 -2.30 4.40
N ILE A 163 -9.88 -2.56 3.78
CA ILE A 163 -9.44 -3.88 3.34
C ILE A 163 -7.96 -4.04 3.68
N MET A 164 -7.57 -5.22 4.15
CA MET A 164 -6.18 -5.59 4.41
C MET A 164 -5.84 -6.89 3.67
N LEU A 165 -4.78 -6.86 2.87
CA LEU A 165 -4.13 -8.07 2.34
C LEU A 165 -2.95 -8.43 3.24
N VAL A 166 -2.85 -9.70 3.60
CA VAL A 166 -1.70 -10.28 4.31
C VAL A 166 -1.20 -11.47 3.51
N HIS A 167 0.03 -11.38 3.00
CA HIS A 167 0.73 -12.48 2.35
C HIS A 167 1.78 -13.06 3.30
N ASP A 168 1.67 -14.36 3.57
CA ASP A 168 2.65 -15.14 4.31
C ASP A 168 3.58 -15.83 3.32
N ILE A 169 4.83 -15.37 3.25
CA ILE A 169 5.84 -15.88 2.30
C ILE A 169 6.18 -17.35 2.62
N HIS A 170 6.15 -17.77 3.89
CA HIS A 170 6.47 -19.15 4.27
C HIS A 170 5.41 -20.13 3.80
N ARG A 171 4.14 -19.76 3.96
CA ARG A 171 3.00 -20.58 3.52
C ARG A 171 2.70 -20.41 2.04
N ASN A 172 3.19 -19.33 1.43
CA ASN A 172 2.78 -18.88 0.10
C ASN A 172 1.25 -18.73 0.02
N GLU A 173 0.67 -18.12 1.05
CA GLU A 173 -0.76 -17.90 1.18
C GLU A 173 -1.05 -16.42 1.39
N THR A 174 -2.05 -15.91 0.69
CA THR A 174 -2.56 -14.55 0.89
C THR A 174 -3.98 -14.62 1.42
N ARG A 175 -4.28 -13.79 2.42
CA ARG A 175 -5.63 -13.60 2.95
C ARG A 175 -6.05 -12.15 2.79
N VAL A 176 -7.31 -11.97 2.43
CA VAL A 176 -8.00 -10.69 2.42
C VAL A 176 -8.86 -10.61 3.66
N ILE A 177 -8.65 -9.59 4.48
CA ILE A 177 -9.53 -9.24 5.60
C ILE A 177 -10.36 -8.03 5.14
N ASN A 178 -11.61 -8.27 4.79
CA ASN A 178 -12.54 -7.26 4.30
C ASN A 178 -13.39 -6.73 5.46
N PHE A 179 -13.11 -5.49 5.86
CA PHE A 179 -13.79 -4.77 6.93
C PHE A 179 -14.43 -3.48 6.41
N LEU A 180 -14.91 -3.51 5.16
CA LEU A 180 -15.83 -2.52 4.64
C LEU A 180 -17.10 -2.50 5.50
N GLY A 181 -17.66 -1.31 5.72
CA GLY A 181 -18.93 -1.19 6.43
C GLY A 181 -20.09 -1.77 5.61
N SER A 182 -21.24 -1.90 6.25
CA SER A 182 -22.49 -2.34 5.61
C SER A 182 -23.60 -1.31 5.77
N ALA A 183 -24.60 -1.35 4.89
CA ALA A 183 -25.80 -0.54 5.03
C ALA A 183 -26.64 -1.00 6.25
N PRO A 184 -27.21 -0.07 7.04
CA PRO A 184 -28.10 -0.42 8.15
C PRO A 184 -29.32 -1.24 7.67
N LYS A 185 -29.82 -2.16 8.49
CA LYS A 185 -30.98 -3.00 8.14
C LYS A 185 -32.25 -2.19 7.88
N ALA A 186 -32.43 -1.09 8.61
CA ALA A 186 -33.58 -0.20 8.48
C ALA A 186 -33.50 0.77 7.29
N PHE A 187 -32.41 0.71 6.51
CA PHE A 187 -32.23 1.57 5.35
C PHE A 187 -33.24 1.22 4.25
N ARG A 188 -33.94 2.24 3.75
CA ARG A 188 -34.92 2.13 2.66
C ARG A 188 -34.46 2.96 1.48
N ARG A 189 -34.44 2.36 0.29
CA ARG A 189 -33.91 2.98 -0.94
C ARG A 189 -34.66 4.27 -1.29
N GLU A 190 -35.94 4.33 -0.99
CA GLU A 190 -36.83 5.46 -1.25
C GLU A 190 -36.45 6.71 -0.43
N VAL A 191 -35.61 6.58 0.60
CA VAL A 191 -35.23 7.69 1.47
C VAL A 191 -34.24 8.65 0.79
N LEU A 192 -33.51 8.18 -0.22
CA LEU A 192 -32.51 8.97 -0.95
C LEU A 192 -32.88 9.13 -2.43
N HIS A 193 -33.98 9.83 -2.70
CA HIS A 193 -34.34 10.27 -4.06
C HIS A 193 -33.35 11.27 -4.66
N ASN A 194 -32.62 12.00 -3.80
CA ASN A 194 -31.53 12.90 -4.21
C ASN A 194 -30.39 12.84 -3.18
N VAL A 195 -29.26 12.27 -3.60
CA VAL A 195 -28.05 12.10 -2.78
C VAL A 195 -27.51 13.43 -2.26
N SER A 196 -27.64 14.51 -3.04
CA SER A 196 -27.16 15.85 -2.64
C SER A 196 -27.95 16.46 -1.48
N GLN A 197 -29.13 15.90 -1.17
CA GLN A 197 -29.99 16.31 -0.05
C GLN A 197 -30.03 15.28 1.08
N ALA A 198 -29.17 14.26 1.01
CA ALA A 198 -29.06 13.24 2.05
C ALA A 198 -28.67 13.89 3.39
N LYS A 199 -29.55 13.74 4.39
CA LYS A 199 -29.21 14.12 5.77
C LYS A 199 -27.93 13.39 6.19
N ALA A 200 -27.05 14.06 6.93
CA ALA A 200 -25.75 13.52 7.31
C ALA A 200 -25.85 12.13 7.97
N GLY A 201 -26.85 11.89 8.83
CA GLY A 201 -27.05 10.58 9.46
C GLY A 201 -27.44 9.46 8.50
N LEU A 202 -28.09 9.75 7.37
CA LEU A 202 -28.45 8.74 6.35
C LEU A 202 -27.25 8.29 5.52
N GLN A 203 -26.14 9.02 5.58
CA GLN A 203 -24.91 8.69 4.86
C GLN A 203 -24.09 7.62 5.60
N VAL A 204 -24.35 7.42 6.89
CA VAL A 204 -23.54 6.59 7.79
C VAL A 204 -23.93 5.11 7.65
N GLY A 205 -22.95 4.29 7.28
CA GLY A 205 -23.00 2.84 7.37
C GLY A 205 -22.37 2.32 8.67
N VAL A 206 -22.48 1.01 8.88
CA VAL A 206 -21.93 0.34 10.08
C VAL A 206 -20.39 0.41 10.07
N PRO A 207 -19.74 0.97 11.11
CA PRO A 207 -18.27 1.05 11.16
C PRO A 207 -17.57 -0.30 11.31
N GLY A 208 -16.66 -0.63 10.38
CA GLY A 208 -15.96 -1.91 10.33
C GLY A 208 -14.52 -1.92 10.84
N MET A 209 -13.88 -0.74 10.93
CA MET A 209 -12.43 -0.59 11.18
C MET A 209 -11.92 -1.42 12.37
N LEU A 210 -12.43 -1.21 13.58
CA LEU A 210 -11.88 -1.87 14.78
C LEU A 210 -12.08 -3.39 14.76
N ARG A 211 -13.24 -3.87 14.29
CA ARG A 211 -13.51 -5.31 14.14
C ARG A 211 -12.53 -5.94 13.14
N GLY A 212 -12.28 -5.27 12.02
CA GLY A 212 -11.36 -5.70 10.98
C GLY A 212 -9.92 -5.83 11.47
N LEU A 213 -9.40 -4.76 12.05
CA LEU A 213 -8.04 -4.72 12.58
C LEU A 213 -7.85 -5.74 13.71
N HIS A 214 -8.82 -5.89 14.61
CA HIS A 214 -8.76 -6.92 15.64
C HIS A 214 -8.83 -8.35 15.05
N ARG A 215 -9.61 -8.57 13.98
CA ARG A 215 -9.64 -9.86 13.31
C ARG A 215 -8.29 -10.21 12.70
N ALA A 216 -7.64 -9.24 12.05
CA ALA A 216 -6.28 -9.41 11.54
C ALA A 216 -5.27 -9.68 12.66
N HIS A 217 -5.35 -8.93 13.78
CA HIS A 217 -4.53 -9.16 14.96
C HIS A 217 -4.72 -10.55 15.57
N THR A 218 -5.96 -11.05 15.61
CA THR A 218 -6.23 -12.41 16.13
C THR A 218 -5.57 -13.49 15.26
N LEU A 219 -5.41 -13.23 13.96
CA LEU A 219 -4.82 -14.18 13.01
C LEU A 219 -3.29 -14.10 12.94
N TYR A 220 -2.73 -12.90 13.09
CA TYR A 220 -1.32 -12.62 12.77
C TYR A 220 -0.59 -11.72 13.79
N GLY A 221 -1.24 -11.35 14.89
CA GLY A 221 -0.67 -10.47 15.91
C GLY A 221 0.43 -11.18 16.71
N GLY A 222 1.46 -10.43 17.07
CA GLY A 222 2.57 -10.87 17.93
C GLY A 222 2.57 -10.21 19.31
N LEU A 223 2.05 -8.98 19.43
CA LEU A 223 1.91 -8.25 20.70
C LEU A 223 0.51 -8.42 21.32
N PRO A 224 0.31 -8.05 22.59
CA PRO A 224 -1.02 -7.83 23.13
C PRO A 224 -1.77 -6.72 22.38
N TRP A 225 -3.05 -6.92 22.06
CA TRP A 225 -3.90 -5.93 21.38
C TRP A 225 -3.85 -4.54 22.05
N GLU A 226 -3.91 -4.51 23.38
CA GLU A 226 -3.87 -3.28 24.17
C GLU A 226 -2.56 -2.51 23.98
N ASP A 227 -1.42 -3.21 23.83
CA ASP A 227 -0.12 -2.59 23.58
C ASP A 227 -0.05 -1.95 22.18
N VAL A 228 -0.70 -2.55 21.19
CA VAL A 228 -0.77 -2.01 19.82
C VAL A 228 -1.66 -0.76 19.78
N VAL A 229 -2.85 -0.84 20.39
CA VAL A 229 -3.84 0.25 20.35
C VAL A 229 -3.43 1.44 21.21
N SER A 230 -2.87 1.19 22.40
CA SER A 230 -2.42 2.26 23.32
C SER A 230 -1.37 3.17 22.68
N ARG A 231 -0.55 2.64 21.75
CA ARG A 231 0.44 3.42 20.98
C ARG A 231 -0.22 4.43 20.04
N ALA A 232 -1.29 4.07 19.36
CA ALA A 232 -2.08 5.01 18.56
C ALA A 232 -2.87 5.97 19.45
N ALA A 233 -3.42 5.49 20.57
CA ALA A 233 -4.10 6.32 21.56
C ALA A 233 -3.18 7.40 22.17
N ALA A 234 -1.90 7.08 22.38
CA ALA A 234 -0.91 8.04 22.83
C ALA A 234 -0.75 9.21 21.84
N VAL A 235 -0.77 8.95 20.52
CA VAL A 235 -0.74 10.03 19.50
C VAL A 235 -1.94 10.97 19.66
N ALA A 236 -3.14 10.42 19.86
CA ALA A 236 -4.36 11.21 20.07
C ALA A 236 -4.32 12.03 21.37
N ARG A 237 -3.82 11.42 22.46
CA ARG A 237 -3.71 12.06 23.78
C ARG A 237 -2.66 13.17 23.82
N GLU A 238 -1.48 12.88 23.29
CA GLU A 238 -0.35 13.80 23.28
C GLU A 238 -0.63 14.97 22.33
N GLY A 239 -1.23 14.68 21.17
CA GLY A 239 -1.53 15.65 20.13
C GLY A 239 -0.48 15.70 19.03
N PHE A 240 -0.81 16.36 17.92
CA PHE A 240 0.00 16.43 16.70
C PHE A 240 -0.13 17.80 16.01
N ASN A 241 0.83 18.10 15.13
CA ASN A 241 0.76 19.27 14.25
C ASN A 241 -0.16 18.96 13.07
N VAL A 242 -1.10 19.87 12.79
CA VAL A 242 -1.99 19.79 11.63
C VAL A 242 -1.16 19.87 10.35
N SER A 243 -1.29 18.87 9.49
CA SER A 243 -0.63 18.84 8.18
C SER A 243 -1.30 19.81 7.20
N HIS A 244 -0.62 20.13 6.10
CA HIS A 244 -1.21 20.92 5.01
C HIS A 244 -2.47 20.24 4.45
N SER A 245 -2.41 18.93 4.19
CA SER A 245 -3.56 18.16 3.70
C SER A 245 -4.78 18.24 4.63
N LEU A 246 -4.56 18.13 5.95
CA LEU A 246 -5.64 18.26 6.92
C LEU A 246 -6.21 19.69 6.96
N ALA A 247 -5.35 20.72 6.97
CA ALA A 247 -5.80 22.11 6.97
C ALA A 247 -6.61 22.46 5.71
N ASP A 248 -6.18 21.98 4.55
CA ASP A 248 -6.89 22.16 3.28
C ASP A 248 -8.25 21.45 3.30
N ALA A 249 -8.30 20.21 3.81
CA ALA A 249 -9.54 19.47 3.96
C ALA A 249 -10.54 20.17 4.90
N ILE A 250 -10.08 20.69 6.04
CA ILE A 250 -10.92 21.46 6.98
C ILE A 250 -11.45 22.72 6.28
N SER A 251 -10.58 23.43 5.55
CA SER A 251 -10.95 24.67 4.86
C SER A 251 -12.00 24.42 3.78
N LYS A 252 -11.88 23.34 3.01
CA LYS A 252 -12.85 22.95 1.97
C LYS A 252 -14.25 22.71 2.54
N VAL A 253 -14.35 22.05 3.70
CA VAL A 253 -15.65 21.70 4.29
C VAL A 253 -16.22 22.78 5.20
N SER A 254 -15.46 23.84 5.52
CA SER A 254 -15.85 24.86 6.51
C SER A 254 -17.16 25.61 6.20
N GLY A 255 -17.60 25.65 4.93
CA GLY A 255 -18.87 26.24 4.51
C GLY A 255 -20.06 25.28 4.46
N GLU A 256 -19.87 23.99 4.79
CA GLU A 256 -20.90 22.97 4.71
C GLU A 256 -21.54 22.66 6.07
N GLN A 257 -22.66 21.93 6.10
CA GLN A 257 -23.28 21.51 7.36
C GLN A 257 -22.36 20.52 8.12
N GLN A 258 -22.04 20.84 9.37
CA GLN A 258 -21.13 20.10 10.23
C GLN A 258 -21.74 19.94 11.64
N SER A 259 -21.32 18.90 12.36
CA SER A 259 -21.71 18.69 13.76
C SER A 259 -21.06 19.71 14.70
N GLN A 260 -21.68 19.96 15.86
CA GLN A 260 -21.07 20.83 16.88
C GLN A 260 -19.71 20.28 17.36
N SER A 261 -19.58 18.96 17.47
CA SER A 261 -18.32 18.29 17.81
C SER A 261 -17.23 18.53 16.77
N PHE A 262 -17.59 18.58 15.48
CA PHE A 262 -16.67 18.97 14.40
C PHE A 262 -16.15 20.38 14.61
N ASN A 263 -17.05 21.35 14.81
CA ASN A 263 -16.67 22.75 15.03
C ASN A 263 -15.75 22.90 16.26
N ASN A 264 -16.06 22.20 17.35
CA ASN A 264 -15.23 22.23 18.56
C ASN A 264 -13.83 21.64 18.35
N ALA A 265 -13.70 20.62 17.50
CA ALA A 265 -12.43 19.93 17.27
C ALA A 265 -11.55 20.63 16.23
N PHE A 266 -12.13 21.11 15.13
CA PHE A 266 -11.40 21.57 13.94
C PHE A 266 -11.64 23.02 13.58
N MET A 267 -12.61 23.69 14.22
CA MET A 267 -12.90 25.11 14.00
C MET A 267 -12.99 25.89 15.32
N PRO A 268 -11.96 25.85 16.18
CA PRO A 268 -12.00 26.58 17.45
C PRO A 268 -12.23 28.07 17.19
N HIS A 269 -13.18 28.66 17.94
CA HIS A 269 -13.62 30.05 17.75
C HIS A 269 -14.19 30.36 16.36
N GLY A 270 -14.73 29.36 15.66
CA GLY A 270 -15.33 29.50 14.34
C GLY A 270 -14.32 29.67 13.20
N ARG A 271 -13.03 29.40 13.44
CA ARG A 271 -11.98 29.49 12.42
C ARG A 271 -11.36 28.12 12.17
N PRO A 272 -11.20 27.71 10.89
CA PRO A 272 -10.57 26.43 10.57
C PRO A 272 -9.12 26.40 11.06
N LEU A 273 -8.69 25.25 11.59
CA LEU A 273 -7.30 25.04 11.97
C LEU A 273 -6.38 25.18 10.75
N SER A 274 -5.30 25.95 10.92
CA SER A 274 -4.28 26.15 9.89
C SER A 274 -3.16 25.10 9.99
N ALA A 275 -2.46 24.84 8.89
CA ALA A 275 -1.28 23.98 8.88
C ALA A 275 -0.25 24.45 9.92
N GLY A 276 0.36 23.50 10.64
CA GLY A 276 1.28 23.77 11.74
C GLY A 276 0.61 24.05 13.10
N SER A 277 -0.72 24.24 13.15
CA SER A 277 -1.46 24.33 14.42
C SER A 277 -1.35 23.03 15.20
N TYR A 278 -1.39 23.10 16.53
CA TYR A 278 -1.32 21.91 17.37
C TYR A 278 -2.70 21.50 17.89
N VAL A 279 -3.07 20.23 17.73
CA VAL A 279 -4.36 19.68 18.16
C VAL A 279 -4.19 18.45 19.04
N ARG A 280 -5.09 18.28 20.03
CA ARG A 280 -5.18 17.10 20.91
C ARG A 280 -6.57 16.51 20.84
N LEU A 281 -6.66 15.19 20.82
CA LEU A 281 -7.90 14.42 20.74
C LEU A 281 -7.99 13.41 21.91
N PRO A 282 -7.94 13.84 23.18
CA PRO A 282 -7.87 12.93 24.33
C PRO A 282 -9.10 12.04 24.49
N ARG A 283 -10.28 12.49 24.04
CA ARG A 283 -11.50 11.66 24.04
C ARG A 283 -11.39 10.50 23.04
N LEU A 284 -10.82 10.74 21.87
CA LEU A 284 -10.56 9.70 20.87
C LEU A 284 -9.52 8.69 21.37
N ALA A 285 -8.53 9.13 22.16
CA ALA A 285 -7.62 8.20 22.85
C ALA A 285 -8.39 7.24 23.77
N GLY A 286 -9.37 7.75 24.52
CA GLY A 286 -10.25 6.94 25.36
C GLY A 286 -11.12 5.96 24.55
N VAL A 287 -11.57 6.34 23.35
CA VAL A 287 -12.28 5.42 22.43
C VAL A 287 -11.40 4.25 22.03
N LEU A 288 -10.15 4.51 21.67
CA LEU A 288 -9.19 3.48 21.29
C LEU A 288 -8.93 2.50 22.45
N GLU A 289 -8.78 3.02 23.67
CA GLU A 289 -8.49 2.21 24.86
C GLU A 289 -9.71 1.49 25.45
N ALA A 290 -10.93 1.89 25.10
CA ALA A 290 -12.16 1.30 25.63
C ALA A 290 -12.41 -0.15 25.17
N GLY A 291 -11.70 -0.62 24.15
CA GLY A 291 -11.79 -1.97 23.62
C GLY A 291 -13.03 -2.24 22.76
N LEU A 292 -13.01 -3.36 22.03
CA LEU A 292 -14.05 -3.71 21.05
C LEU A 292 -15.42 -3.92 21.67
N LEU A 293 -15.49 -4.46 22.89
CA LEU A 293 -16.77 -4.73 23.55
C LEU A 293 -17.53 -3.42 23.80
N ASN A 294 -16.83 -2.37 24.24
CA ASN A 294 -17.46 -1.07 24.45
C ASN A 294 -17.88 -0.43 23.12
N PHE A 295 -17.02 -0.51 22.10
CA PHE A 295 -17.30 0.03 20.76
C PHE A 295 -18.54 -0.60 20.11
N TYR A 296 -18.67 -1.93 20.13
CA TYR A 296 -19.72 -2.64 19.41
C TYR A 296 -20.96 -2.98 20.26
N HIS A 297 -20.82 -3.11 21.58
CA HIS A 297 -21.89 -3.55 22.48
C HIS A 297 -22.07 -2.67 23.73
N GLY A 298 -21.27 -1.62 23.91
CA GLY A 298 -21.30 -0.75 25.09
C GLY A 298 -21.76 0.68 24.79
N ASN A 299 -21.27 1.62 25.59
CA ASN A 299 -21.69 3.03 25.56
C ASN A 299 -21.33 3.72 24.25
N LEU A 300 -20.18 3.39 23.66
CA LEU A 300 -19.75 3.96 22.39
C LEU A 300 -20.70 3.56 21.24
N SER A 301 -21.24 2.33 21.26
CA SER A 301 -22.25 1.92 20.27
C SER A 301 -23.53 2.75 20.37
N GLN A 302 -23.97 3.08 21.58
CA GLN A 302 -25.14 3.93 21.81
C GLN A 302 -24.85 5.37 21.37
N GLU A 303 -23.67 5.90 21.70
CA GLU A 303 -23.26 7.25 21.32
C GLU A 303 -23.25 7.45 19.79
N ILE A 304 -22.74 6.47 19.05
CA ILE A 304 -22.78 6.49 17.57
C ILE A 304 -24.23 6.53 17.08
N VAL A 305 -25.09 5.67 17.62
CA VAL A 305 -26.51 5.60 17.23
C VAL A 305 -27.24 6.90 17.53
N ASP A 306 -27.03 7.48 18.71
CA ASP A 306 -27.65 8.73 19.12
C ASP A 306 -27.25 9.88 18.19
N GLU A 307 -25.96 10.01 17.86
CA GLU A 307 -25.46 11.02 16.92
C GLU A 307 -26.05 10.84 15.52
N VAL A 308 -26.11 9.60 15.03
CA VAL A 308 -26.67 9.29 13.70
C VAL A 308 -28.16 9.60 13.64
N GLN A 309 -28.94 9.18 14.64
CA GLN A 309 -30.39 9.37 14.67
C GLN A 309 -30.78 10.82 14.90
N ALA A 310 -30.05 11.56 15.74
CA ALA A 310 -30.24 13.01 15.90
C ALA A 310 -30.07 13.78 14.57
N ASN A 311 -29.25 13.23 13.67
CA ASN A 311 -29.02 13.77 12.32
C ASN A 311 -29.82 13.04 11.23
N GLY A 312 -30.92 12.37 11.60
CA GLY A 312 -31.90 11.79 10.68
C GLY A 312 -31.53 10.46 10.05
N GLY A 313 -30.49 9.78 10.56
CA GLY A 313 -30.09 8.45 10.12
C GLY A 313 -30.91 7.31 10.73
N VAL A 314 -30.61 6.10 10.28
CA VAL A 314 -31.38 4.88 10.61
C VAL A 314 -30.52 3.76 11.20
N LEU A 315 -29.26 4.05 11.53
CA LEU A 315 -28.36 3.09 12.17
C LEU A 315 -28.89 2.69 13.54
N SER A 316 -28.87 1.39 13.83
CA SER A 316 -29.29 0.82 15.11
C SER A 316 -28.14 0.15 15.85
N ARG A 317 -28.32 -0.10 17.15
CA ARG A 317 -27.36 -0.87 17.95
C ARG A 317 -27.24 -2.31 17.49
N GLU A 318 -28.32 -2.88 16.95
CA GLU A 318 -28.29 -4.23 16.39
C GLU A 318 -27.40 -4.29 15.14
N ASP A 319 -27.46 -3.27 14.27
CA ASP A 319 -26.59 -3.20 13.09
C ASP A 319 -25.10 -3.19 13.49
N ILE A 320 -24.75 -2.39 14.50
CA ILE A 320 -23.36 -2.32 15.02
C ILE A 320 -22.96 -3.63 15.69
N GLY A 321 -23.79 -4.16 16.60
CA GLY A 321 -23.46 -5.37 17.39
C GLY A 321 -23.32 -6.62 16.54
N ASN A 322 -24.12 -6.75 15.48
CA ASN A 322 -24.12 -7.91 14.57
C ASN A 322 -23.10 -7.80 13.42
N TYR A 323 -22.34 -6.71 13.34
CA TYR A 323 -21.35 -6.55 12.29
C TYR A 323 -20.26 -7.64 12.35
N SER A 324 -19.92 -8.18 11.18
CA SER A 324 -18.88 -9.18 11.01
C SER A 324 -17.96 -8.83 9.85
N VAL A 325 -16.75 -9.40 9.90
CA VAL A 325 -15.64 -9.16 8.97
C VAL A 325 -15.45 -10.43 8.16
N ASP A 326 -15.25 -10.29 6.85
CA ASP A 326 -15.01 -11.44 5.98
C ASP A 326 -13.52 -11.67 5.82
N VAL A 327 -13.12 -12.95 5.86
CA VAL A 327 -11.75 -13.38 5.61
C VAL A 327 -11.77 -14.34 4.43
N GLU A 328 -11.21 -13.87 3.31
CA GLU A 328 -11.37 -14.50 2.01
C GLU A 328 -10.01 -14.68 1.32
N LEU A 329 -9.99 -15.40 0.20
CA LEU A 329 -8.84 -15.48 -0.69
C LEU A 329 -8.85 -14.27 -1.63
N PRO A 330 -7.67 -13.77 -2.06
CA PRO A 330 -7.64 -12.76 -3.11
C PRO A 330 -8.09 -13.34 -4.45
N ILE A 331 -8.49 -12.45 -5.36
CA ILE A 331 -8.53 -12.79 -6.78
C ILE A 331 -7.18 -12.48 -7.40
N GLU A 332 -6.82 -13.26 -8.41
CA GLU A 332 -5.46 -13.29 -8.95
C GLU A 332 -5.46 -13.19 -10.47
N ALA A 333 -4.46 -12.51 -11.03
CA ALA A 333 -4.13 -12.64 -12.44
C ALA A 333 -2.63 -12.82 -12.65
N GLN A 334 -2.29 -13.63 -13.65
CA GLN A 334 -0.92 -13.78 -14.13
C GLN A 334 -0.57 -12.65 -15.09
N TYR A 335 0.64 -12.10 -14.95
CA TYR A 335 1.14 -10.99 -15.75
C TYR A 335 2.61 -11.19 -16.15
N ASN A 336 3.00 -10.59 -17.29
CA ASN A 336 4.32 -10.68 -17.91
C ASN A 336 4.74 -12.12 -18.18
N ASP A 337 4.08 -12.80 -19.14
CA ASP A 337 4.42 -14.17 -19.55
C ASP A 337 4.38 -15.17 -18.36
N LYS A 338 3.48 -14.91 -17.39
CA LYS A 338 3.27 -15.70 -16.17
C LYS A 338 4.43 -15.66 -15.16
N GLU A 339 5.21 -14.59 -15.15
CA GLU A 339 6.28 -14.40 -14.17
C GLU A 339 5.75 -13.95 -12.80
N PHE A 340 4.69 -13.14 -12.80
CA PHE A 340 4.10 -12.57 -11.58
C PHE A 340 2.63 -12.96 -11.43
N ILE A 341 2.20 -13.13 -10.18
CA ILE A 341 0.79 -13.21 -9.77
C ILE A 341 0.45 -11.91 -9.05
N ILE A 342 -0.50 -11.17 -9.59
CA ILE A 342 -1.02 -9.94 -8.99
C ILE A 342 -2.29 -10.31 -8.23
N GLN A 343 -2.29 -10.03 -6.93
CA GLN A 343 -3.34 -10.39 -5.99
C GLN A 343 -4.04 -9.12 -5.50
N VAL A 344 -5.37 -9.11 -5.61
CA VAL A 344 -6.23 -7.99 -5.20
C VAL A 344 -7.46 -8.51 -4.45
N PRO A 345 -8.21 -7.67 -3.73
CA PRO A 345 -9.40 -8.11 -3.02
C PRO A 345 -10.52 -8.54 -3.99
N PRO A 346 -11.35 -9.53 -3.64
CA PRO A 346 -12.56 -9.86 -4.38
C PRO A 346 -13.63 -8.75 -4.27
N PRO A 347 -14.70 -8.78 -5.10
CA PRO A 347 -15.91 -7.99 -4.90
C PRO A 347 -16.43 -8.10 -3.45
N PRO A 348 -16.90 -7.01 -2.82
CA PRO A 348 -17.22 -5.70 -3.42
C PRO A 348 -16.03 -4.72 -3.46
N SER A 349 -14.80 -5.16 -3.73
CA SER A 349 -13.71 -4.28 -4.20
C SER A 349 -13.64 -4.24 -5.73
N ALA A 350 -13.22 -3.09 -6.27
CA ALA A 350 -12.96 -2.90 -7.70
C ALA A 350 -11.61 -3.47 -8.18
N GLY A 351 -10.95 -4.32 -7.38
CA GLY A 351 -9.68 -4.98 -7.74
C GLY A 351 -9.70 -5.67 -9.11
N ALA A 352 -10.83 -6.30 -9.47
CA ALA A 352 -11.00 -6.96 -10.76
C ALA A 352 -10.84 -6.03 -11.97
N VAL A 353 -11.13 -4.73 -11.80
CA VAL A 353 -10.94 -3.71 -12.85
C VAL A 353 -9.48 -3.58 -13.20
N LEU A 354 -8.60 -3.53 -12.20
CA LEU A 354 -7.15 -3.47 -12.44
C LEU A 354 -6.67 -4.73 -13.17
N LEU A 355 -7.04 -5.91 -12.69
CA LEU A 355 -6.60 -7.17 -13.30
C LEU A 355 -7.08 -7.29 -14.74
N SER A 356 -8.33 -6.89 -15.02
CA SER A 356 -8.88 -6.86 -16.37
C SER A 356 -8.12 -5.89 -17.29
N ALA A 357 -7.83 -4.67 -16.80
CA ALA A 357 -7.02 -3.71 -17.55
C ALA A 357 -5.60 -4.22 -17.84
N LEU A 358 -4.96 -4.90 -16.88
CA LEU A 358 -3.64 -5.48 -17.08
C LEU A 358 -3.67 -6.66 -18.07
N ASN A 359 -4.72 -7.48 -18.04
CA ASN A 359 -4.91 -8.53 -19.04
C ASN A 359 -5.04 -7.95 -20.46
N LEU A 360 -5.82 -6.87 -20.63
CA LEU A 360 -5.93 -6.16 -21.92
C LEU A 360 -4.60 -5.60 -22.39
N LEU A 361 -3.79 -5.04 -21.48
CA LEU A 361 -2.50 -4.45 -21.81
C LEU A 361 -1.41 -5.47 -22.12
N GLU A 362 -1.49 -6.68 -21.53
CA GLU A 362 -0.53 -7.75 -21.80
C GLU A 362 -0.58 -8.22 -23.26
N GLU A 363 -1.78 -8.32 -23.84
CA GLU A 363 -1.99 -8.65 -25.26
C GLU A 363 -1.29 -7.66 -26.21
N LEU A 364 -1.09 -6.42 -25.78
CA LEU A 364 -0.44 -5.38 -26.59
C LEU A 364 1.08 -5.49 -26.61
N HIS A 365 1.66 -6.45 -25.87
CA HIS A 365 3.10 -6.71 -25.81
C HIS A 365 3.93 -5.42 -25.60
N ILE A 366 3.46 -4.56 -24.67
CA ILE A 366 4.04 -3.23 -24.42
C ILE A 366 5.53 -3.31 -24.09
N SER A 367 5.96 -4.34 -23.36
CA SER A 367 7.37 -4.51 -23.00
C SER A 367 8.30 -4.93 -24.15
N LYS A 368 7.76 -5.40 -25.29
CA LYS A 368 8.54 -5.94 -26.42
C LYS A 368 8.54 -5.02 -27.66
N SER A 369 7.84 -3.89 -27.60
CA SER A 369 7.59 -3.02 -28.75
C SER A 369 8.26 -1.65 -28.59
N ASN A 370 8.69 -1.02 -29.70
CA ASN A 370 9.25 0.34 -29.73
C ASN A 370 8.15 1.41 -29.55
N VAL A 371 7.35 1.27 -28.50
CA VAL A 371 6.18 2.11 -28.23
C VAL A 371 6.63 3.36 -27.47
N THR A 372 6.14 4.53 -27.91
CA THR A 372 6.44 5.80 -27.22
C THR A 372 5.65 5.88 -25.91
N GLU A 373 6.15 6.66 -24.95
CA GLU A 373 5.45 6.87 -23.67
C GLU A 373 4.02 7.39 -23.85
N THR A 374 3.79 8.28 -24.82
CA THR A 374 2.47 8.80 -25.17
C THR A 374 1.52 7.69 -25.63
N GLN A 375 2.02 6.79 -26.46
CA GLN A 375 1.26 5.66 -26.97
C GLN A 375 0.92 4.67 -25.85
N THR A 376 1.85 4.39 -24.93
CA THR A 376 1.59 3.57 -23.74
C THR A 376 0.50 4.17 -22.86
N ARG A 377 0.55 5.48 -22.59
CA ARG A 377 -0.48 6.16 -21.79
C ARG A 377 -1.85 6.12 -22.47
N LEU A 378 -1.91 6.27 -23.80
CA LEU A 378 -3.15 6.12 -24.57
C LEU A 378 -3.75 4.72 -24.39
N TRP A 379 -2.92 3.68 -24.51
CA TRP A 379 -3.39 2.30 -24.35
C TRP A 379 -3.85 2.00 -22.93
N ILE A 380 -3.12 2.48 -21.92
CA ILE A 380 -3.55 2.38 -20.52
C ILE A 380 -4.91 3.06 -20.34
N ALA A 381 -5.11 4.24 -20.92
CA ALA A 381 -6.39 4.93 -20.85
C ALA A 381 -7.53 4.12 -21.48
N GLU A 382 -7.38 3.60 -22.69
CA GLU A 382 -8.42 2.81 -23.35
C GLU A 382 -8.68 1.47 -22.64
N ALA A 383 -7.64 0.78 -22.15
CA ALA A 383 -7.80 -0.45 -21.37
C ALA A 383 -8.57 -0.20 -20.06
N LEU A 384 -8.25 0.88 -19.34
CA LEU A 384 -8.95 1.25 -18.11
C LEU A 384 -10.40 1.63 -18.38
N LYS A 385 -10.70 2.37 -19.46
CA LYS A 385 -12.08 2.68 -19.84
C LYS A 385 -12.87 1.38 -20.07
N THR A 386 -12.33 0.46 -20.86
CA THR A 386 -12.97 -0.82 -21.15
C THR A 386 -13.18 -1.65 -19.88
N ALA A 387 -12.17 -1.74 -19.00
CA ALA A 387 -12.29 -2.43 -17.72
C ALA A 387 -13.29 -1.79 -16.76
N LEU A 388 -13.35 -0.46 -16.70
CA LEU A 388 -14.33 0.28 -15.89
C LEU A 388 -15.76 0.06 -16.40
N ALA A 389 -15.96 -0.09 -17.71
CA ALA A 389 -17.28 -0.41 -18.28
C ALA A 389 -17.78 -1.78 -17.79
N MET A 390 -16.90 -2.78 -17.76
CA MET A 390 -17.22 -4.12 -17.26
C MET A 390 -17.55 -4.13 -15.76
N ALA A 391 -16.98 -3.20 -15.00
CA ALA A 391 -17.22 -3.07 -13.56
C ALA A 391 -18.68 -2.75 -13.19
N SER A 392 -19.52 -2.37 -14.15
CA SER A 392 -20.97 -2.20 -13.95
C SER A 392 -21.69 -3.49 -13.55
N GLY A 393 -21.08 -4.66 -13.77
CA GLY A 393 -21.58 -5.95 -13.26
C GLY A 393 -21.06 -6.33 -11.86
N LEU A 394 -20.23 -5.48 -11.22
CA LEU A 394 -19.69 -5.75 -9.89
C LEU A 394 -20.56 -5.15 -8.79
N GLY A 395 -20.61 -5.85 -7.65
CA GLY A 395 -21.34 -5.47 -6.45
C GLY A 395 -20.96 -6.38 -5.28
N ASP A 396 -21.84 -6.49 -4.29
CA ASP A 396 -21.69 -7.45 -3.19
C ASP A 396 -22.14 -8.85 -3.64
N PRO A 397 -21.23 -9.84 -3.73
CA PRO A 397 -21.55 -11.16 -4.26
C PRO A 397 -22.53 -11.94 -3.37
N ASN A 398 -22.72 -11.56 -2.11
CA ASN A 398 -23.70 -12.20 -1.22
C ASN A 398 -25.15 -11.89 -1.61
N TYR A 399 -25.38 -10.88 -2.46
CA TYR A 399 -26.71 -10.40 -2.83
C TYR A 399 -27.11 -10.79 -4.24
N ASN A 400 -26.16 -10.98 -5.15
CA ASN A 400 -26.46 -11.41 -6.51
C ASN A 400 -25.36 -12.35 -7.06
N ALA A 401 -25.78 -13.53 -7.52
CA ALA A 401 -24.89 -14.51 -8.13
C ALA A 401 -24.29 -14.02 -9.47
N SER A 402 -24.97 -13.13 -10.19
CA SER A 402 -24.47 -12.53 -11.44
C SER A 402 -23.11 -11.83 -11.26
N VAL A 403 -22.83 -11.31 -10.06
CA VAL A 403 -21.54 -10.68 -9.73
C VAL A 403 -20.39 -11.67 -9.87
N THR A 404 -20.60 -12.94 -9.54
CA THR A 404 -19.56 -13.98 -9.67
C THR A 404 -19.30 -14.32 -11.14
N GLU A 405 -20.34 -14.35 -11.96
CA GLU A 405 -20.23 -14.56 -13.41
C GLU A 405 -19.50 -13.38 -14.07
N ALA A 406 -19.92 -12.14 -13.76
CA ALA A 406 -19.27 -10.92 -14.24
C ALA A 406 -17.79 -10.85 -13.85
N LEU A 407 -17.45 -11.27 -12.61
CA LEU A 407 -16.07 -11.38 -12.16
C LEU A 407 -15.26 -12.38 -12.99
N SER A 408 -15.82 -13.58 -13.23
CA SER A 408 -15.15 -14.62 -14.03
C SER A 408 -14.89 -14.13 -15.46
N ASP A 409 -15.86 -13.45 -16.04
CA ASP A 409 -15.77 -12.84 -17.36
C ASP A 409 -14.67 -11.79 -17.43
N MET A 410 -14.67 -10.83 -16.49
CA MET A 410 -13.66 -9.76 -16.41
C MET A 410 -12.21 -10.27 -16.29
N LEU A 411 -12.00 -11.42 -15.64
CA LEU A 411 -10.68 -12.01 -15.42
C LEU A 411 -10.25 -12.96 -16.56
N SER A 412 -11.16 -13.29 -17.48
CA SER A 412 -10.87 -14.22 -18.57
C SER A 412 -9.90 -13.63 -19.60
N LYS A 413 -8.81 -14.36 -19.87
CA LYS A 413 -7.86 -14.01 -20.93
C LYS A 413 -8.51 -14.04 -22.33
N SER A 414 -9.43 -14.97 -22.58
CA SER A 414 -10.11 -15.04 -23.89
C SER A 414 -11.04 -13.85 -24.12
N GLN A 415 -11.68 -13.33 -23.06
CA GLN A 415 -12.45 -12.10 -23.18
C GLN A 415 -11.53 -10.89 -23.38
N ALA A 416 -10.40 -10.83 -22.67
CA ALA A 416 -9.40 -9.79 -22.88
C ALA A 416 -8.89 -9.77 -24.32
N GLU A 417 -8.69 -10.91 -24.97
CA GLU A 417 -8.30 -10.99 -26.39
C GLU A 417 -9.39 -10.38 -27.31
N VAL A 418 -10.65 -10.74 -27.10
CA VAL A 418 -11.80 -10.22 -27.87
C VAL A 418 -11.92 -8.70 -27.71
N PHE A 419 -11.87 -8.19 -26.49
CA PHE A 419 -11.95 -6.76 -26.22
C PHE A 419 -10.70 -6.01 -26.69
N GLY A 420 -9.52 -6.62 -26.58
CA GLY A 420 -8.27 -6.09 -27.09
C GLY A 420 -8.37 -5.79 -28.58
N GLN A 421 -8.92 -6.70 -29.38
CA GLN A 421 -9.11 -6.48 -30.83
C GLN A 421 -10.03 -5.28 -31.15
N GLN A 422 -10.87 -4.85 -30.22
CA GLN A 422 -11.80 -3.73 -30.38
C GLN A 422 -11.23 -2.38 -29.90
N LEU A 423 -10.08 -2.37 -29.21
CA LEU A 423 -9.48 -1.14 -28.70
C LEU A 423 -8.98 -0.24 -29.85
N ASN A 424 -9.28 1.05 -29.76
CA ASN A 424 -8.73 2.03 -30.69
C ASN A 424 -7.31 2.41 -30.28
N TYR A 425 -6.33 1.98 -31.06
CA TYR A 425 -4.91 2.22 -30.78
C TYR A 425 -4.40 3.58 -31.24
N SER A 426 -5.19 4.35 -31.98
CA SER A 426 -4.77 5.60 -32.60
C SER A 426 -5.31 6.84 -31.89
N HIS A 427 -6.50 6.74 -31.28
CA HIS A 427 -7.16 7.85 -30.60
C HIS A 427 -7.97 7.37 -29.39
N THR A 428 -8.19 8.26 -28.42
CA THR A 428 -9.06 7.96 -27.28
C THR A 428 -10.52 7.90 -27.70
N SER A 429 -11.23 6.84 -27.32
CA SER A 429 -12.68 6.76 -27.49
C SER A 429 -13.41 7.74 -26.55
N PRO A 430 -14.55 8.33 -26.95
CA PRO A 430 -15.35 9.20 -26.07
C PRO A 430 -15.75 8.46 -24.79
N SER A 431 -15.65 9.12 -23.64
CA SER A 431 -16.01 8.54 -22.33
C SER A 431 -17.52 8.41 -22.11
N GLU A 432 -18.35 8.84 -23.06
CA GLU A 432 -19.82 8.96 -22.91
C GLU A 432 -20.54 7.62 -22.76
N TYR A 433 -19.87 6.50 -23.02
CA TYR A 433 -20.42 5.14 -22.85
C TYR A 433 -20.03 4.45 -21.54
N LEU A 434 -19.24 5.09 -20.69
CA LEU A 434 -18.75 4.50 -19.44
C LEU A 434 -19.74 4.78 -18.32
N SER A 435 -20.40 3.73 -17.85
CA SER A 435 -21.17 3.76 -16.61
C SER A 435 -20.22 4.11 -15.47
N PRO A 436 -20.37 5.26 -14.82
CA PRO A 436 -19.49 5.62 -13.72
C PRO A 436 -19.68 4.59 -12.59
N ILE A 437 -18.62 3.91 -12.16
CA ILE A 437 -18.66 3.05 -10.96
C ILE A 437 -19.17 3.87 -9.76
N HIS A 438 -18.85 5.16 -9.74
CA HIS A 438 -19.33 6.15 -8.77
C HIS A 438 -19.82 7.38 -9.52
N SER A 439 -20.85 8.06 -9.00
CA SER A 439 -21.25 9.35 -9.54
C SER A 439 -20.05 10.32 -9.55
N THR A 440 -19.89 11.06 -10.64
CA THR A 440 -18.81 12.06 -10.89
C THR A 440 -18.75 13.19 -9.85
N GLN A 441 -19.58 13.15 -8.81
CA GLN A 441 -19.72 14.15 -7.74
C GLN A 441 -19.01 13.77 -6.43
N THR A 442 -18.24 12.67 -6.39
CA THR A 442 -17.68 12.15 -5.14
C THR A 442 -16.15 12.28 -5.10
N GLU A 443 -15.62 13.19 -4.28
CA GLU A 443 -14.22 13.15 -3.84
C GLU A 443 -14.07 11.97 -2.88
N LEU A 444 -13.58 10.84 -3.38
CA LEU A 444 -13.15 9.73 -2.53
C LEU A 444 -11.77 10.02 -1.96
N VAL A 445 -11.49 9.48 -0.78
CA VAL A 445 -10.18 9.55 -0.14
C VAL A 445 -9.86 8.20 0.50
N ALA A 446 -8.60 7.81 0.55
CA ALA A 446 -8.17 6.59 1.20
C ALA A 446 -6.84 6.79 1.91
N GLY A 447 -6.66 6.13 3.04
CA GLY A 447 -5.41 6.06 3.78
C GLY A 447 -4.79 4.69 3.57
N GLN A 448 -3.48 4.65 3.39
CA GLN A 448 -2.73 3.42 3.11
C GLN A 448 -1.64 3.15 4.14
N VAL A 449 -1.43 1.86 4.42
CA VAL A 449 -0.30 1.37 5.19
C VAL A 449 0.25 0.12 4.54
N ILE A 450 1.54 0.08 4.29
CA ILE A 450 2.24 -1.06 3.69
C ILE A 450 3.36 -1.48 4.64
N VAL A 451 3.48 -2.78 4.91
CA VAL A 451 4.50 -3.32 5.81
C VAL A 451 5.14 -4.55 5.19
N MET A 452 6.47 -4.62 5.26
CA MET A 452 7.23 -5.83 4.99
C MET A 452 8.16 -6.06 6.18
N GLY A 453 7.73 -6.93 7.10
CA GLY A 453 8.45 -7.17 8.36
C GLY A 453 9.39 -8.37 8.33
N GLN A 454 10.07 -8.55 9.45
CA GLN A 454 11.02 -9.66 9.66
C GLN A 454 10.32 -11.02 9.76
N ASP A 455 9.06 -11.03 10.16
CA ASP A 455 8.17 -12.19 10.29
C ASP A 455 7.74 -12.79 8.94
N LYS A 456 8.27 -12.25 7.82
CA LYS A 456 7.97 -12.69 6.45
C LYS A 456 6.51 -12.54 6.06
N LEU A 457 5.79 -11.65 6.76
CA LEU A 457 4.49 -11.17 6.34
C LEU A 457 4.65 -9.89 5.51
N ILE A 458 3.90 -9.84 4.43
CA ILE A 458 3.71 -8.63 3.62
C ILE A 458 2.28 -8.18 3.83
N VAL A 459 2.10 -6.94 4.25
CA VAL A 459 0.79 -6.38 4.59
C VAL A 459 0.54 -5.14 3.72
N SER A 460 -0.63 -5.08 3.08
CA SER A 460 -1.12 -3.89 2.38
C SER A 460 -2.51 -3.55 2.88
N VAL A 461 -2.68 -2.35 3.42
CA VAL A 461 -3.94 -1.85 3.99
C VAL A 461 -4.40 -0.64 3.19
N ALA A 462 -5.69 -0.62 2.88
CA ALA A 462 -6.38 0.57 2.39
C ALA A 462 -7.62 0.79 3.26
N SER A 463 -7.82 2.02 3.75
CA SER A 463 -8.90 2.35 4.68
C SER A 463 -9.50 3.72 4.39
N SER A 464 -10.77 3.92 4.74
CA SER A 464 -11.47 5.14 4.36
C SER A 464 -12.73 5.42 5.21
N LEU A 465 -13.12 6.70 5.24
CA LEU A 465 -14.42 7.22 5.64
C LEU A 465 -15.34 7.49 4.43
N SER A 466 -14.94 7.03 3.24
CA SER A 466 -15.44 7.34 1.90
C SER A 466 -15.06 8.74 1.42
N ARG A 467 -15.68 9.77 1.99
CA ARG A 467 -15.43 11.19 1.63
C ARG A 467 -14.55 11.88 2.68
N PRO A 468 -14.00 13.08 2.38
CA PRO A 468 -13.36 13.92 3.37
C PRO A 468 -14.24 14.12 4.62
N PHE A 469 -13.78 13.61 5.77
CA PHE A 469 -14.50 13.56 7.05
C PHE A 469 -15.81 12.75 7.04
N GLY A 470 -15.99 11.86 6.06
CA GLY A 470 -17.19 11.06 5.88
C GLY A 470 -18.46 11.89 5.85
N SER A 471 -19.38 11.60 6.77
CA SER A 471 -20.65 12.32 6.94
C SER A 471 -20.52 13.69 7.64
N ARG A 472 -19.30 14.02 8.11
CA ARG A 472 -18.97 15.20 8.94
C ARG A 472 -19.65 15.22 10.31
N LEU A 473 -20.27 14.10 10.68
CA LEU A 473 -20.71 13.84 12.05
C LEU A 473 -19.51 13.37 12.86
N ILE A 474 -19.34 13.98 14.02
CA ILE A 474 -18.38 13.57 15.02
C ILE A 474 -19.14 13.32 16.32
N THR A 475 -19.01 12.11 16.84
CA THR A 475 -19.64 11.78 18.12
C THR A 475 -19.00 12.58 19.26
N GLN A 476 -19.64 12.61 20.45
CA GLN A 476 -19.10 13.33 21.59
C GLN A 476 -17.69 12.88 21.97
N SER A 477 -17.38 11.59 21.86
CA SER A 477 -16.08 11.01 22.14
C SER A 477 -15.05 11.23 21.02
N GLY A 478 -15.44 11.85 19.90
CA GLY A 478 -14.53 12.24 18.82
C GLY A 478 -14.45 11.24 17.66
N ILE A 479 -15.43 10.35 17.50
CA ILE A 479 -15.46 9.40 16.39
C ILE A 479 -16.02 10.10 15.15
N VAL A 480 -15.20 10.25 14.11
CA VAL A 480 -15.65 10.72 12.79
C VAL A 480 -16.39 9.58 12.08
N LEU A 481 -17.63 9.83 11.64
CA LEU A 481 -18.48 8.81 11.04
C LEU A 481 -18.40 8.83 9.51
N ASN A 482 -18.27 7.64 8.91
CA ASN A 482 -18.19 7.45 7.46
C ASN A 482 -19.41 8.01 6.70
N SER A 483 -19.25 8.17 5.38
CA SER A 483 -20.34 8.43 4.44
C SER A 483 -20.54 7.25 3.47
N LEU A 484 -20.39 6.01 3.96
CA LEU A 484 -20.36 4.77 3.18
C LEU A 484 -21.57 4.61 2.24
N ILE A 485 -22.75 5.04 2.67
CA ILE A 485 -23.98 4.88 1.89
C ILE A 485 -23.90 5.64 0.54
N LEU A 486 -23.03 6.65 0.46
CA LEU A 486 -22.81 7.42 -0.76
C LEU A 486 -22.00 6.67 -1.83
N ASP A 487 -21.36 5.55 -1.47
CA ASP A 487 -20.57 4.72 -2.39
C ASP A 487 -21.44 3.72 -3.18
N PHE A 488 -22.72 3.59 -2.83
CA PHE A 488 -23.69 2.88 -3.67
C PHE A 488 -24.02 3.67 -4.94
N SER A 489 -24.53 2.96 -5.95
CA SER A 489 -25.07 3.58 -7.16
C SER A 489 -26.45 4.18 -6.93
N TRP A 490 -26.62 5.42 -7.39
CA TRP A 490 -27.84 6.20 -7.20
C TRP A 490 -28.41 6.66 -8.54
N PRO A 491 -29.74 6.58 -8.74
CA PRO A 491 -30.39 7.06 -9.96
C PRO A 491 -30.22 8.58 -10.11
N ASN A 492 -29.72 9.01 -11.27
CA ASN A 492 -29.59 10.43 -11.58
C ASN A 492 -30.94 10.97 -12.09
N THR A 493 -31.51 11.96 -11.40
CA THR A 493 -32.77 12.59 -11.81
C THR A 493 -32.62 13.54 -13.02
N SER A 494 -31.39 13.93 -13.41
CA SER A 494 -31.15 14.93 -14.47
C SER A 494 -30.81 14.33 -15.84
N ARG A 495 -30.53 13.03 -15.94
CA ARG A 495 -30.30 12.32 -17.20
C ARG A 495 -31.17 11.08 -17.16
N GLU A 496 -32.16 11.03 -18.05
CA GLU A 496 -33.06 9.88 -18.21
C GLU A 496 -32.26 8.56 -18.21
N GLN A 497 -32.43 7.76 -17.17
CA GLN A 497 -32.23 6.30 -17.05
C GLN A 497 -30.96 5.63 -17.61
N LEU A 498 -29.99 6.34 -18.19
CA LEU A 498 -28.76 5.70 -18.65
C LEU A 498 -27.84 5.44 -17.46
N GLN A 499 -27.81 4.15 -17.08
CA GLN A 499 -26.67 3.46 -16.49
C GLN A 499 -26.40 3.72 -14.99
N THR A 500 -27.35 3.33 -14.14
CA THR A 500 -27.01 2.99 -12.75
C THR A 500 -26.53 1.56 -12.68
N ASN A 501 -25.37 1.29 -12.06
CA ASN A 501 -24.95 -0.07 -11.76
C ASN A 501 -25.98 -0.67 -10.78
N GLN A 502 -26.81 -1.58 -11.30
CA GLN A 502 -27.88 -2.21 -10.53
C GLN A 502 -27.32 -3.12 -9.42
N GLU A 503 -26.17 -3.74 -9.66
CA GLU A 503 -25.50 -4.64 -8.73
C GLU A 503 -24.92 -3.90 -7.52
N ASN A 504 -24.59 -2.61 -7.67
CA ASN A 504 -24.19 -1.72 -6.59
C ASN A 504 -25.33 -0.83 -6.08
N CYS A 505 -26.60 -1.24 -6.21
CA CYS A 505 -27.69 -0.57 -5.51
C CYS A 505 -27.64 -0.85 -4.00
N VAL A 506 -28.06 0.13 -3.19
CA VAL A 506 -28.20 -0.02 -1.75
C VAL A 506 -29.29 -1.04 -1.39
N GLU A 507 -28.95 -1.92 -0.46
CA GLU A 507 -29.84 -2.91 0.16
C GLU A 507 -29.45 -3.11 1.64
N PRO A 508 -30.41 -3.43 2.54
CA PRO A 508 -30.15 -3.74 3.94
C PRO A 508 -29.02 -4.76 4.14
N GLY A 509 -27.99 -4.39 4.91
CA GLY A 509 -26.83 -5.25 5.23
C GLY A 509 -25.75 -5.35 4.14
N LYS A 510 -26.02 -4.83 2.93
CA LYS A 510 -25.10 -4.91 1.80
C LYS A 510 -23.89 -4.00 1.99
N ARG A 511 -22.74 -4.38 1.43
CA ARG A 511 -21.55 -3.53 1.38
C ARG A 511 -21.43 -2.87 0.00
N PRO A 512 -21.08 -1.57 -0.10
CA PRO A 512 -20.94 -0.92 -1.39
C PRO A 512 -19.67 -1.36 -2.11
N LEU A 513 -19.70 -1.26 -3.44
CA LEU A 513 -18.53 -1.43 -4.29
C LEU A 513 -17.48 -0.36 -3.97
N SER A 514 -16.31 -0.77 -3.50
CA SER A 514 -15.23 0.09 -3.05
C SER A 514 -14.09 0.17 -4.07
N LEU A 515 -13.51 1.36 -4.24
CA LEU A 515 -12.26 1.56 -4.99
C LEU A 515 -11.00 1.34 -4.13
N LEU A 516 -11.14 0.93 -2.87
CA LEU A 516 -10.01 0.55 -2.03
C LEU A 516 -9.35 -0.70 -2.62
N MET A 517 -8.08 -0.57 -2.97
CA MET A 517 -7.37 -1.58 -3.74
C MET A 517 -5.94 -1.79 -3.21
N PRO A 518 -5.80 -2.39 -2.01
CA PRO A 518 -4.51 -2.91 -1.57
C PRO A 518 -4.10 -4.10 -2.45
N ILE A 519 -2.84 -4.15 -2.86
CA ILE A 519 -2.32 -5.11 -3.85
C ILE A 519 -1.06 -5.76 -3.29
N ILE A 520 -0.93 -7.06 -3.54
CA ILE A 520 0.32 -7.78 -3.38
C ILE A 520 0.66 -8.45 -4.72
N VAL A 521 1.90 -8.33 -5.16
CA VAL A 521 2.45 -9.04 -6.31
C VAL A 521 3.46 -10.04 -5.80
N VAL A 522 3.29 -11.30 -6.19
CA VAL A 522 4.14 -12.42 -5.79
C VAL A 522 4.74 -13.10 -7.02
N PRO A 523 5.93 -13.71 -6.92
CA PRO A 523 6.52 -14.46 -8.01
C PRO A 523 5.71 -15.73 -8.29
N ALA A 524 5.46 -16.04 -9.57
CA ALA A 524 4.63 -17.17 -9.98
C ALA A 524 5.42 -18.50 -10.06
N LEU A 525 6.66 -18.44 -10.57
CA LEU A 525 7.45 -19.63 -10.92
C LEU A 525 8.41 -20.08 -9.80
N HIS A 526 8.86 -19.14 -8.97
CA HIS A 526 9.83 -19.40 -7.91
C HIS A 526 9.34 -18.82 -6.58
N LYS A 527 9.31 -19.64 -5.52
CA LYS A 527 8.99 -19.16 -4.16
C LYS A 527 9.98 -18.09 -3.67
N CYS A 528 11.20 -18.13 -4.18
CA CYS A 528 12.20 -17.09 -4.00
C CYS A 528 12.11 -16.12 -5.18
N GLY A 529 11.71 -14.87 -4.94
CA GLY A 529 11.57 -13.86 -5.98
C GLY A 529 11.20 -12.49 -5.43
N ILE A 530 11.00 -11.54 -6.34
CA ILE A 530 10.63 -10.17 -5.99
C ILE A 530 9.16 -10.16 -5.59
N HIS A 531 8.89 -9.69 -4.38
CA HIS A 531 7.55 -9.41 -3.90
C HIS A 531 7.33 -7.90 -3.89
N ILE A 532 6.12 -7.46 -4.21
CA ILE A 532 5.76 -6.05 -4.25
C ILE A 532 4.46 -5.88 -3.48
N ALA A 533 4.36 -4.86 -2.64
CA ALA A 533 3.11 -4.42 -2.06
C ALA A 533 2.82 -2.99 -2.51
N VAL A 534 1.59 -2.76 -2.95
CA VAL A 534 1.15 -1.46 -3.46
C VAL A 534 -0.21 -1.14 -2.86
N SER A 535 -0.46 0.14 -2.63
CA SER A 535 -1.76 0.71 -2.31
C SER A 535 -1.75 2.14 -2.87
N THR A 536 -2.86 2.85 -2.77
CA THR A 536 -2.91 4.25 -3.15
C THR A 536 -3.86 5.03 -2.26
N SER A 537 -3.49 6.26 -1.95
CA SER A 537 -4.33 7.21 -1.22
C SER A 537 -5.40 7.83 -2.13
N GLY A 538 -6.29 6.99 -2.66
CA GLY A 538 -7.69 7.28 -2.97
C GLY A 538 -8.13 8.49 -3.80
N GLU A 539 -7.29 9.11 -4.64
CA GLU A 539 -7.81 10.09 -5.61
C GLU A 539 -8.63 9.42 -6.74
N GLN A 540 -9.41 10.20 -7.50
CA GLN A 540 -10.13 9.71 -8.71
C GLN A 540 -9.22 8.97 -9.71
N ASN A 541 -7.90 9.20 -9.63
CA ASN A 541 -6.89 8.65 -10.52
C ASN A 541 -6.22 7.37 -9.98
N ALA A 542 -6.65 6.83 -8.84
CA ALA A 542 -6.07 5.66 -8.17
C ALA A 542 -5.77 4.49 -9.12
N LEU A 543 -6.77 4.04 -9.89
CA LEU A 543 -6.62 2.96 -10.86
C LEU A 543 -5.58 3.27 -11.95
N SER A 544 -5.59 4.51 -12.47
CA SER A 544 -4.64 4.94 -13.50
C SER A 544 -3.20 4.97 -12.99
N VAL A 545 -2.99 5.54 -11.80
CA VAL A 545 -1.66 5.65 -11.17
C VAL A 545 -1.10 4.26 -10.88
N ILE A 546 -1.88 3.38 -10.27
CA ILE A 546 -1.45 2.01 -9.96
C ILE A 546 -1.15 1.22 -11.23
N THR A 547 -2.00 1.33 -12.26
CA THR A 547 -1.77 0.62 -13.53
C THR A 547 -0.46 1.06 -14.17
N GLN A 548 -0.23 2.37 -14.28
CA GLN A 548 1.03 2.91 -14.79
C GLN A 548 2.23 2.46 -13.97
N MET A 549 2.13 2.49 -12.64
CA MET A 549 3.18 2.03 -11.74
C MET A 549 3.51 0.56 -11.97
N LEU A 550 2.52 -0.33 -11.97
CA LEU A 550 2.73 -1.77 -12.15
C LEU A 550 3.33 -2.09 -13.52
N VAL A 551 2.79 -1.51 -14.60
CA VAL A 551 3.33 -1.69 -15.96
C VAL A 551 4.81 -1.26 -15.99
N ASN A 552 5.15 -0.10 -15.43
CA ASN A 552 6.51 0.42 -15.45
C ASN A 552 7.48 -0.42 -14.60
N VAL A 553 7.08 -0.76 -13.37
CA VAL A 553 7.92 -1.50 -12.42
C VAL A 553 8.16 -2.92 -12.92
N LEU A 554 7.12 -3.64 -13.32
CA LEU A 554 7.23 -5.03 -13.77
C LEU A 554 7.99 -5.14 -15.09
N SER A 555 7.77 -4.22 -16.04
CA SER A 555 8.57 -4.17 -17.28
C SER A 555 10.04 -3.81 -17.03
N SER A 556 10.33 -2.97 -16.03
CA SER A 556 11.72 -2.65 -15.64
C SER A 556 12.42 -3.85 -15.02
N ILE A 557 11.73 -4.58 -14.15
CA ILE A 557 12.23 -5.79 -13.50
C ILE A 557 12.55 -6.86 -14.56
N GLN A 558 11.63 -7.11 -15.49
CA GLN A 558 11.83 -8.08 -16.58
C GLN A 558 13.05 -7.75 -17.44
N ARG A 559 13.23 -6.48 -17.84
CA ARG A 559 14.42 -6.04 -18.60
C ARG A 559 15.73 -6.27 -17.85
N LYS A 560 15.73 -6.09 -16.52
CA LYS A 560 16.93 -6.35 -15.72
C LYS A 560 17.24 -7.84 -15.61
N MET A 561 16.22 -8.69 -15.51
CA MET A 561 16.41 -10.14 -15.47
C MET A 561 16.88 -10.71 -16.81
N THR A 562 16.40 -10.17 -17.94
CA THR A 562 16.86 -10.60 -19.28
C THR A 562 18.25 -10.07 -19.65
N ALA A 563 18.71 -8.99 -19.02
CA ALA A 563 20.02 -8.40 -19.27
C ALA A 563 21.19 -9.13 -18.57
N PHE A 564 20.90 -10.00 -17.59
CA PHE A 564 21.89 -10.83 -16.89
C PHE A 564 21.66 -12.31 -17.24
N PRO A 565 22.32 -12.84 -18.29
CA PRO A 565 22.21 -14.24 -18.68
C PRO A 565 22.87 -15.22 -17.69
#